data_AF-A0A916AE25-F1
#
_entry.id   AF-A0A916AE25-F1
#
_cell.length_a   1.000
_cell.length_b   1.000
_cell.length_c   1.000
_cell.angle_alpha   90.00
_cell.angle_beta   90.00
_cell.angle_gamma   90.00
#
_symmetry.space_group_name_H-M   'P 1'
#
loop_
_entity.id
_entity.type
_entity.pdbx_description
1 polymer ?
#
loop_
_entity_poly.entity_id
_entity_poly.type
_entity_poly.pdbx_seq_one_letter_code
_entity_poly.pdbx_strand_id
1 'polypeptide(L)' 'MKLILKTTKPRNPFVAASRRRAAGAHRGTCPRQTAQRELRRELARLEPSP' A
#
# COMPACT_ATOMS: atom_id res chain seq x y z
N MET A 1 -4.46 -30.39 37.83
CA MET A 1 -4.60 -29.09 37.14
C MET A 1 -3.70 -29.10 35.90
N LYS A 2 -4.27 -29.04 34.69
CA LYS A 2 -3.50 -29.17 33.44
C LYS A 2 -3.29 -27.78 32.83
N LEU A 3 -2.04 -27.35 32.69
CA LEU A 3 -1.68 -26.09 32.04
C LEU A 3 -1.69 -26.28 30.52
N ILE A 4 -2.66 -25.66 29.83
CA ILE A 4 -2.77 -25.69 28.37
C ILE A 4 -2.14 -24.41 27.82
N LEU A 5 -0.90 -24.51 27.34
CA LEU A 5 -0.24 -23.42 26.62
C LEU A 5 -0.80 -23.36 25.19
N LYS A 6 -1.52 -22.28 24.87
CA LYS A 6 -1.97 -22.00 23.51
C LYS A 6 -0.74 -21.71 22.66
N THR A 7 -0.49 -22.53 21.64
CA THR A 7 0.60 -22.31 20.70
C THR A 7 0.40 -20.96 20.00
N THR A 8 1.39 -20.07 20.13
CA THR A 8 1.44 -18.74 19.52
C THR A 8 1.72 -18.78 18.02
N LYS A 9 1.94 -19.97 17.46
CA LYS A 9 2.09 -20.13 16.01
C LYS A 9 0.74 -19.84 15.34
N PRO A 10 0.72 -19.03 14.26
CA PRO A 10 -0.53 -18.77 13.57
C PRO A 10 -1.06 -20.09 13.02
N ARG A 11 -2.34 -20.36 13.26
CA ARG A 11 -3.04 -21.55 12.71
C ARG A 11 -2.92 -21.66 11.19
N ASN A 12 -2.68 -20.53 10.53
CA ASN A 12 -2.40 -20.44 9.11
C ASN A 12 -0.99 -19.85 8.91
N PRO A 13 -0.04 -20.61 8.32
CA PRO A 13 1.34 -20.17 8.12
C PRO A 13 1.46 -18.96 7.17
N PHE A 14 0.46 -18.71 6.33
CA PHE A 14 0.43 -17.58 5.40
C PHE A 14 -0.03 -16.27 6.02
N VAL A 15 -0.51 -16.26 7.28
CA VAL A 15 -0.96 -15.04 7.96
C VAL A 15 0.19 -14.02 8.10
N ALA A 16 1.40 -14.48 8.42
CA ALA A 16 2.57 -13.60 8.50
C ALA A 16 2.92 -12.99 7.13
N ALA A 17 2.86 -13.79 6.06
CA ALA A 17 3.06 -13.31 4.69
C ALA A 17 1.94 -12.36 4.24
N SER A 18 0.70 -12.58 4.66
CA SER A 18 -0.43 -11.68 4.38
C SER A 18 -0.34 -10.34 5.12
N ARG A 19 0.14 -10.34 6.37
CA ARG A 19 0.44 -9.10 7.11
C ARG A 19 1.62 -8.35 6.50
N ARG A 20 2.58 -9.09 5.93
CA ARG A 20 3.68 -8.56 5.13
C ARG A 20 3.31 -8.25 3.69
N ARG A 21 2.07 -8.54 3.22
CA ARG A 21 1.56 -8.01 1.94
C ARG A 21 1.28 -6.50 2.11
N ALA A 22 2.37 -5.75 2.24
CA ALA A 22 2.52 -4.43 1.66
C ALA A 22 2.56 -4.52 0.11
N ALA A 23 2.87 -5.70 -0.45
CA ALA A 23 2.71 -5.98 -1.87
C ALA A 23 1.21 -6.04 -2.22
N GLY A 24 0.69 -4.90 -2.70
CA GLY A 24 -0.73 -4.69 -3.01
C GLY A 24 -1.42 -3.68 -2.10
N ALA A 25 -0.74 -3.18 -1.06
CA ALA A 25 -1.23 -2.03 -0.31
C ALA A 25 -1.04 -0.78 -1.20
N HIS A 26 -2.04 -0.47 -2.02
CA HIS A 26 -2.26 0.88 -2.56
C HIS A 26 -2.62 1.88 -1.42
N ARG A 27 -1.98 1.78 -0.25
CA ARG A 27 -2.06 2.74 0.85
C ARG A 27 -0.88 3.69 0.76
N GLY A 28 -0.85 4.40 -0.35
CA GLY A 28 0.22 5.31 -0.70
C GLY A 28 -0.02 5.70 -2.14
N THR A 29 -0.37 6.95 -2.37
CA THR A 29 -0.43 7.51 -3.71
C THR A 29 0.87 7.16 -4.41
N CYS A 30 0.78 6.33 -5.45
CA CYS A 30 1.97 5.88 -6.19
C CYS A 30 2.73 7.13 -6.65
N PRO A 31 4.03 7.30 -6.28
CA PRO A 31 4.79 8.51 -6.61
C PRO A 31 4.76 8.84 -8.11
N ARG A 32 4.66 7.80 -8.95
CA ARG A 32 4.47 7.95 -10.39
C ARG A 32 3.13 8.61 -10.76
N GLN A 33 2.04 8.22 -10.10
CA GLN A 33 0.72 8.79 -10.33
C GLN A 33 0.62 10.23 -9.80
N THR A 34 1.27 10.53 -8.67
CA THR A 34 1.33 11.91 -8.15
C THR A 34 2.12 12.81 -9.08
N ALA A 35 3.31 12.39 -9.49
CA ALA A 35 4.17 13.14 -10.42
C ALA A 35 3.47 13.35 -11.77
N GLN A 36 2.79 12.33 -12.31
CA GLN A 36 2.03 12.47 -13.55
C GLN A 36 0.88 13.49 -13.42
N ARG A 37 0.18 13.51 -12.28
CA ARG A 37 -0.90 14.46 -12.03
C ARG A 37 -0.37 15.89 -11.87
N GLU A 38 0.77 16.07 -11.21
CA GLU A 38 1.43 17.36 -11.04
C GLU A 38 1.90 17.92 -12.38
N LEU A 39 2.58 17.10 -13.19
CA LEU A 39 3.03 17.49 -14.53
C LEU A 39 1.85 17.95 -15.41
N ARG A 40 0.73 17.22 -15.39
CA ARG A 40 -0.47 17.62 -16.16
C ARG A 40 -1.03 18.97 -15.72
N ARG A 41 -1.01 19.27 -14.41
CA ARG A 41 -1.45 20.58 -13.89
C ARG A 41 -0.52 21.70 -14.29
N GLU A 42 0.78 21.44 -14.34
CA GLU A 42 1.77 22.42 -14.79
C GLU A 42 1.59 22.77 -16.26
N LEU A 43 1.48 21.75 -17.13
CA LEU A 43 1.26 21.95 -18.57
C LEU A 43 -0.03 22.75 -18.84
N ALA A 44 -1.14 22.40 -18.16
CA ALA A 44 -2.40 23.11 -18.31
C ALA A 44 -2.34 24.59 -17.87
N ARG A 45 -1.44 24.96 -16.95
CA ARG A 45 -1.22 26.36 -16.55
C ARG A 45 -0.33 27.12 -17.54
N LEU A 46 0.52 26.39 -18.27
CA LEU A 46 1.44 26.96 -19.24
C LEU A 46 0.82 27.10 -20.63
N GLU A 47 -0.30 26.42 -20.91
CA GLU A 47 -1.04 26.65 -22.14
C GLU A 47 -1.69 28.05 -22.10
N PRO A 48 -1.29 28.97 -23.00
CA PRO A 48 -2.00 30.23 -23.15
C PRO A 48 -3.42 29.91 -23.64
N SER A 49 -4.41 30.39 -22.89
CA SER A 49 -5.81 30.33 -23.32
C SER A 49 -5.92 30.97 -24.70
N PRO A 50 -6.63 30.34 -25.67
CA PRO A 50 -6.93 30.97 -26.94
C PRO A 50 -7.73 32.27 -26.77
#